data_AF-A0A1Y5TJ08-F1
#
_entry.id   AF-A0A1Y5TJ08-F1
#
_cell.length_a   1.000
_cell.length_b   1.000
_cell.length_c   1.000
_cell.angle_alpha   90.00
_cell.angle_beta   90.00
_cell.angle_gamma   90.00
#
_symmetry.space_group_name_H-M   'P 1'
#
loop_
_entity.id
_entity.type
_entity.pdbx_description
1 polymer ?
#
loop_
_entity_poly.entity_id
_entity_poly.type
_entity_poly.pdbx_seq_one_letter_code
_entity_poly.pdbx_strand_id
1 'polypeptide(L)'
;MGQHANITGEIRHLSPAYPPFRMKAQDAAYYCGMSTSAFLRAVDCGKFPKGIKTTGGRFWLRGELERAMVEGDTDPQHDFTQKI
;
A
#
# COMPACT_ATOMS: atom_id res chain seq x y z
N MET A 1 2.40 8.62 38.15
CA MET A 1 3.82 8.78 37.77
C MET A 1 4.49 7.43 37.87
N GLY A 2 4.96 6.90 36.75
CA GLY A 2 5.73 5.66 36.69
C GLY A 2 6.37 5.57 35.31
N GLN A 3 7.62 6.01 35.20
CA GLN A 3 8.40 5.90 33.98
C GLN A 3 8.96 4.49 33.87
N HIS A 4 8.85 3.88 32.68
CA HIS A 4 9.70 2.75 32.31
C HIS A 4 10.39 3.11 31.00
N ALA A 5 11.67 3.46 31.10
CA ALA A 5 12.57 3.47 29.96
C ALA A 5 13.02 2.04 29.68
N ASN A 6 13.22 1.69 28.40
CA ASN A 6 14.16 0.63 28.05
C ASN A 6 15.14 1.13 26.99
N ILE A 7 16.40 0.83 27.28
CA ILE A 7 17.61 1.11 26.53
C ILE A 7 17.92 -0.14 25.69
N THR A 8 18.09 0.03 24.37
CA THR A 8 18.66 -0.95 23.42
C THR A 8 17.87 -2.25 23.16
N GLY A 9 17.35 -2.40 21.94
CA GLY A 9 17.01 -3.70 21.33
C GLY A 9 15.53 -3.93 21.05
N GLU A 10 15.10 -3.56 19.84
CA GLU A 10 13.82 -3.90 19.17
C GLU A 10 12.62 -4.33 20.04
N ILE A 11 11.73 -3.37 20.31
CA ILE A 11 10.30 -3.67 20.36
C ILE A 11 9.58 -2.61 19.52
N ARG A 12 9.56 -2.80 18.19
CA ARG A 12 8.61 -2.10 17.32
C ARG A 12 7.23 -2.77 17.45
N HIS A 13 6.61 -2.64 18.61
CA HIS A 13 5.22 -3.02 18.78
C HIS A 13 4.31 -1.85 18.36
N LEU A 14 4.38 -1.50 17.08
CA LEU A 14 3.30 -0.75 16.44
C LEU A 14 2.27 -1.77 15.98
N SER A 15 1.39 -2.19 16.90
CA SER A 15 0.12 -2.79 16.51
C SER A 15 -0.93 -1.67 16.56
N PRO A 16 -1.10 -0.85 15.50
CA PRO A 16 -2.11 0.19 15.51
C PRO A 16 -3.46 -0.49 15.32
N ALA A 17 -4.31 -0.52 16.35
CA ALA A 17 -5.78 -0.52 16.45
C ALA A 17 -6.68 -0.98 15.26
N TYR A 18 -6.12 -1.64 14.26
CA TYR A 18 -6.68 -1.96 12.98
C TYR A 18 -6.28 -3.42 12.70
N PRO A 19 -7.20 -4.41 12.79
CA PRO A 19 -7.02 -5.73 12.20
C PRO A 19 -6.41 -5.64 10.78
N PRO A 20 -5.86 -6.71 10.18
CA PRO A 20 -5.24 -6.63 8.86
C PRO A 20 -6.31 -6.34 7.81
N PHE A 21 -6.69 -5.06 7.70
CA PHE A 21 -8.01 -4.71 7.23
C PHE A 21 -7.97 -4.59 5.73
N ARG A 22 -8.63 -5.57 5.13
CA ARG A 22 -9.33 -5.44 3.86
C ARG A 22 -9.78 -3.98 3.62
N MET A 23 -9.09 -3.29 2.73
CA MET A 23 -9.45 -1.96 2.25
C MET A 23 -10.33 -2.09 1.02
N LYS A 24 -11.40 -1.28 0.94
CA LYS A 24 -12.10 -1.08 -0.33
C LYS A 24 -11.23 -0.25 -1.27
N ALA A 25 -11.59 -0.21 -2.55
CA ALA A 25 -10.82 0.53 -3.55
C ALA A 25 -10.61 2.01 -3.15
N GLN A 26 -11.61 2.64 -2.54
CA GLN A 26 -11.51 4.02 -2.09
C GLN A 26 -10.50 4.20 -0.93
N ASP A 27 -10.57 3.35 0.09
CA ASP A 27 -9.62 3.39 1.22
C ASP A 27 -8.20 3.04 0.77
N ALA A 28 -8.07 2.05 -0.12
CA ALA A 28 -6.79 1.65 -0.69
C ALA A 28 -6.17 2.79 -1.52
N ALA A 29 -6.98 3.48 -2.33
CA ALA A 29 -6.51 4.63 -3.11
C ALA A 29 -6.08 5.80 -2.22
N TYR A 30 -6.88 6.11 -1.19
CA TYR A 30 -6.53 7.11 -0.18
C TYR A 30 -5.22 6.76 0.53
N TYR A 31 -5.05 5.49 0.91
CA TYR A 31 -3.83 4.98 1.52
C TYR A 31 -2.61 5.12 0.58
N CYS A 32 -2.79 4.89 -0.72
CA CYS A 32 -1.75 5.05 -1.73
C CYS A 32 -1.54 6.51 -2.16
N GLY A 33 -2.25 7.48 -1.58
CA GLY A 33 -2.12 8.90 -1.90
C GLY A 33 -2.59 9.26 -3.32
N MET A 34 -3.54 8.50 -3.90
CA MET A 34 -4.02 8.75 -5.27
C MET A 34 -5.55 8.65 -5.38
N SER A 35 -6.09 9.10 -6.52
CA SER A 35 -7.52 8.95 -6.79
C SER A 35 -7.89 7.48 -7.01
N THR A 36 -9.13 7.11 -6.69
CA THR A 36 -9.64 5.73 -6.88
C THR A 36 -9.46 5.25 -8.32
N SER A 37 -9.71 6.12 -9.30
CA SER A 37 -9.54 5.80 -10.72
C SER A 37 -8.08 5.56 -11.10
N ALA A 38 -7.15 6.36 -10.57
CA ALA A 38 -5.72 6.17 -10.78
C ALA A 38 -5.23 4.87 -10.13
N PHE A 39 -5.70 4.57 -8.93
CA PHE A 39 -5.42 3.32 -8.23
C PHE A 39 -5.88 2.10 -9.04
N LEU A 40 -7.12 2.10 -9.52
CA LEU A 40 -7.65 0.98 -10.31
C LEU A 40 -6.90 0.80 -11.64
N ARG A 41 -6.45 1.88 -12.28
CA ARG A 41 -5.57 1.80 -13.45
C ARG A 41 -4.21 1.20 -13.10
N ALA A 42 -3.60 1.63 -12.00
CA ALA A 42 -2.32 1.10 -11.56
C ALA A 42 -2.41 -0.39 -11.18
N VAL A 43 -3.56 -0.83 -10.64
CA VAL A 43 -3.86 -2.25 -10.45
C VAL A 43 -3.96 -3.01 -11.79
N ASP A 44 -4.62 -2.42 -12.79
CA ASP A 44 -4.76 -3.03 -14.13
C ASP A 44 -3.43 -3.15 -14.86
N CYS A 45 -2.57 -2.12 -14.75
CA CYS A 45 -1.21 -2.11 -15.27
C CYS A 45 -0.24 -3.02 -14.48
N GLY A 46 -0.68 -3.66 -13.40
CA GLY A 46 0.13 -4.58 -12.60
C GLY A 46 1.08 -3.92 -11.59
N LYS A 47 1.00 -2.59 -11.42
CA LYS A 47 1.79 -1.84 -10.42
C LYS A 47 1.32 -2.11 -8.99
N PHE A 48 0.03 -2.43 -8.82
CA PHE A 48 -0.53 -2.86 -7.54
C PHE A 48 -1.22 -4.23 -7.68
N PRO A 49 -1.37 -4.98 -6.57
CA PRO A 49 -2.04 -6.27 -6.59
C PRO A 49 -3.49 -6.14 -7.06
N LYS A 50 -4.00 -7.17 -7.76
CA LYS A 50 -5.37 -7.19 -8.32
C LYS A 50 -6.49 -7.10 -7.28
N GLY A 51 -6.19 -7.28 -5.99
CA GLY A 51 -7.15 -7.34 -4.91
C GLY A 51 -7.89 -8.68 -4.88
N ILE A 52 -8.30 -9.09 -3.68
CA ILE A 52 -8.99 -10.36 -3.44
C ILE A 52 -10.49 -10.14 -3.64
N LYS A 53 -11.11 -10.93 -4.53
CA LYS A 53 -12.56 -10.91 -4.76
C LYS A 53 -13.24 -11.84 -3.75
N THR A 54 -14.18 -11.29 -2.97
CA THR A 54 -15.00 -12.05 -2.02
C THR A 54 -16.45 -11.56 -2.06
N THR A 55 -17.33 -12.15 -1.24
CA THR A 55 -18.71 -11.71 -1.08
C THR A 55 -18.75 -10.25 -0.62
N GLY A 56 -19.42 -9.39 -1.37
CA GLY A 56 -19.46 -7.95 -1.12
C GLY A 56 -18.37 -7.14 -1.83
N GLY A 57 -17.55 -7.74 -2.70
CA GLY A 57 -16.71 -7.03 -3.68
C GLY A 57 -15.23 -7.37 -3.58
N ARG A 58 -14.39 -6.44 -4.07
CA ARG A 58 -12.94 -6.59 -4.09
C ARG A 58 -12.29 -5.80 -2.97
N PHE A 59 -11.25 -6.37 -2.37
CA PHE A 59 -10.56 -5.80 -1.24
C PHE A 59 -9.04 -5.94 -1.39
N TRP A 60 -8.31 -5.01 -0.79
CA TRP A 60 -6.85 -4.98 -0.78
C TRP A 60 -6.34 -5.10 0.64
N LEU A 61 -5.27 -5.87 0.82
CA LEU A 61 -4.60 -5.96 2.10
C LEU A 61 -3.52 -4.89 2.16
N ARG A 62 -3.44 -4.18 3.28
CA ARG A 62 -2.43 -3.15 3.50
C ARG A 62 -1.01 -3.66 3.22
N GLY A 63 -0.66 -4.83 3.77
CA GLY A 63 0.68 -5.41 3.59
C GLY A 63 1.04 -5.70 2.14
N GLU A 64 0.06 -6.11 1.32
CA GLU A 64 0.27 -6.32 -0.12
C GLU A 64 0.48 -5.01 -0.87
N LEU A 65 -0.23 -3.95 -0.47
CA LEU A 65 -0.04 -2.61 -1.03
C LEU A 65 1.33 -2.05 -0.64
N GLU A 66 1.72 -2.18 0.63
CA GLU A 66 3.04 -1.74 1.12
C GLU A 66 4.17 -2.48 0.39
N ARG A 67 4.02 -3.80 0.20
CA ARG A 67 5.01 -4.59 -0.56
C ARG A 67 5.13 -4.10 -2.01
N ALA A 68 3.99 -3.86 -2.67
CA ALA A 68 3.98 -3.30 -4.02
C ALA A 68 4.54 -1.87 -4.10
N MET A 69 4.39 -1.05 -3.06
CA MET A 69 5.01 0.29 -3.00
C MET A 69 6.53 0.22 -2.88
N VAL A 70 7.05 -0.77 -2.14
CA VAL A 70 8.50 -0.97 -1.98
C VAL A 70 9.11 -1.63 -3.22
N GLU A 71 8.41 -2.61 -3.83
CA GLU A 71 8.88 -3.35 -5.00
C GLU A 71 8.68 -2.57 -6.31
N GLY A 72 7.59 -1.80 -6.42
CA GLY A 72 7.11 -1.14 -7.64
C GLY A 72 7.79 0.20 -7.99
N ASP A 73 8.88 0.57 -7.31
CA ASP A 73 9.71 1.73 -7.67
C ASP A 73 10.61 1.43 -8.88
N THR A 74 10.57 0.21 -9.42
CA THR A 74 11.29 -0.21 -10.63
C THR A 74 10.45 -0.10 -11.90
N ASP A 75 9.66 0.97 -12.06
CA ASP A 75 9.10 1.32 -13.37
C ASP A 75 10.10 2.24 -14.10
N PRO A 76 10.51 1.93 -15.35
CA PRO A 76 11.46 2.76 -16.08
C PRO A 76 10.87 4.15 -16.24
N GLN A 77 11.50 5.12 -15.56
CA GLN A 77 11.20 6.54 -15.71
C GLN A 77 11.15 6.86 -17.20
N HIS A 78 9.96 7.21 -17.69
CA HIS A 78 9.77 7.50 -19.12
C HIS A 78 10.62 8.72 -19.45
N ASP A 79 11.75 8.48 -20.12
CA ASP A 79 12.72 9.52 -20.43
C ASP A 79 12.18 10.35 -21.60
N PHE A 80 11.68 11.54 -21.30
CA PHE A 80 11.20 12.49 -22.31
C PHE A 80 12.33 13.14 -23.12
N THR A 81 13.59 12.75 -22.87
CA THR A 81 14.77 13.28 -23.59
C THR A 81 15.00 12.56 -24.92
N GLN A 82 14.24 11.52 -25.25
CA GLN A 82 14.38 10.81 -26.52
C GLN A 82 13.86 11.67 -27.68
N LYS A 83 14.77 12.46 -28.29
CA LYS A 83 14.53 13.17 -29.54
C LYS A 83 14.26 12.16 -30.66
N ILE A 84 13.21 12.43 -31.42
CA ILE A 84 12.81 11.76 -32.67
C ILE A 84 13.88 12.00 -33.74
#